data_AF-A0A534R8P1-F1
#
_entry.id   AF-A0A534R8P1-F1
#
_cell.length_a   1.000
_cell.length_b   1.000
_cell.length_c   1.000
_cell.angle_alpha   90.00
_cell.angle_beta   90.00
_cell.angle_gamma   90.00
#
_symmetry.space_group_name_H-M   'P 1'
#
loop_
_entity.id
_entity.type
_entity.pdbx_description
1 polymer ?
#
loop_
_entity_poly.entity_id
_entity_poly.type
_entity_poly.pdbx_seq_one_letter_code
_entity_poly.pdbx_strand_id
1 'polypeptide(L)'
;MHEPLKLARNSSGRVYLEVHRDVYHRTGADLPDALAAIDAAGLNGMVDLSHVTEVVARAWGTPEDVTPNPGAPAVSPAKGAELVPATGP
;
A
#
# COMPACT_ATOMS: atom_id res chain seq x y z
N MET A 1 -17.37 7.20 -13.30
CA MET A 1 -16.29 6.19 -13.31
C MET A 1 -15.79 6.10 -11.88
N HIS A 2 -15.89 4.94 -11.24
CA HIS A 2 -15.30 4.72 -9.92
C HIS A 2 -13.81 4.46 -10.15
N GLU A 3 -12.93 5.28 -9.58
CA GLU A 3 -11.49 5.05 -9.62
C GLU A 3 -11.09 4.36 -8.32
N PRO A 4 -10.88 3.03 -8.32
CA PRO A 4 -10.57 2.28 -7.12
C PRO A 4 -9.14 2.56 -6.60
N LEU A 5 -8.31 3.22 -7.40
CA LEU A 5 -6.92 3.54 -7.06
C LEU A 5 -6.55 4.93 -7.54
N LYS A 6 -5.85 5.69 -6.68
CA LYS A 6 -5.26 6.98 -7.04
C LYS A 6 -3.80 7.02 -6.63
N LEU A 7 -2.99 7.59 -7.51
CA LEU A 7 -1.58 7.86 -7.30
C LEU A 7 -1.33 9.36 -7.43
N ALA A 8 -0.64 9.92 -6.45
CA ALA A 8 -0.24 11.33 -6.48
C ALA A 8 1.24 11.45 -6.13
N ARG A 9 1.93 12.38 -6.80
CA ARG A 9 3.29 12.78 -6.46
C ARG A 9 3.29 14.26 -6.08
N ASN A 10 3.91 14.60 -4.95
CA ASN A 10 4.06 15.99 -4.54
C ASN A 10 5.41 16.59 -4.97
N SER A 11 5.57 17.90 -4.84
CA SER A 11 6.79 18.64 -5.22
C SER A 11 8.03 18.24 -4.42
N SER A 12 7.85 17.61 -3.25
CA SER A 12 8.94 17.07 -2.42
C SER A 12 9.38 15.67 -2.85
N GLY A 13 8.80 15.12 -3.91
CA GLY A 13 9.10 13.78 -4.42
C GLY A 13 8.40 12.65 -3.68
N ARG A 14 7.45 12.96 -2.78
CA ARG A 14 6.67 11.91 -2.09
C ARG A 14 5.56 11.37 -2.98
N VAL A 15 5.37 10.06 -2.92
CA VAL A 15 4.35 9.31 -3.65
C VAL A 15 3.30 8.84 -2.65
N TYR A 16 2.05 9.19 -2.93
CA TYR A 16 0.90 8.79 -2.14
C TYR A 16 0.04 7.84 -2.94
N LEU A 17 -0.39 6.76 -2.29
CA LEU A 17 -1.27 5.74 -2.84
C LEU A 17 -2.57 5.71 -2.02
N GLU A 18 -3.70 5.88 -2.69
CA GLU A 18 -5.03 5.74 -2.11
C GLU A 18 -5.73 4.56 -2.80
N VAL A 19 -6.12 3.55 -2.01
CA VAL A 19 -6.82 2.36 -2.51
C VAL A 19 -8.20 2.32 -1.87
N HIS A 20 -9.24 2.39 -2.69
CA HIS A 20 -10.62 2.26 -2.27
C HIS A 20 -11.05 0.80 -2.33
N ARG A 21 -11.65 0.30 -1.25
CA ARG A 21 -12.34 -0.98 -1.29
C ARG A 21 -13.58 -0.83 -2.14
N ASP A 22 -13.62 -1.55 -3.27
CA ASP A 22 -14.75 -1.49 -4.19
C ASP A 22 -16.05 -1.86 -3.46
N VAL A 23 -16.95 -0.88 -3.38
CA VAL A 23 -18.25 -1.01 -2.68
C VAL A 23 -19.27 -1.79 -3.54
N TYR A 24 -18.89 -2.18 -4.77
CA TYR A 24 -19.79 -2.70 -5.81
C TYR A 24 -19.53 -4.15 -6.24
N HIS A 25 -18.74 -4.93 -5.48
CA HIS A 25 -18.50 -6.36 -5.73
C HIS A 25 -17.93 -6.69 -7.12
N ARG A 26 -17.36 -5.72 -7.85
CA ARG A 26 -16.59 -5.98 -9.06
C ARG A 26 -15.14 -5.67 -8.77
N THR A 27 -14.41 -6.71 -8.37
CA THR A 27 -12.94 -6.79 -8.40
C THR A 27 -12.27 -5.48 -7.94
N GLY A 28 -12.13 -5.29 -6.62
CA GLY A 28 -11.41 -4.14 -6.09
C GLY A 28 -10.00 -4.03 -6.65
N ALA A 29 -9.38 -2.86 -6.57
CA ALA A 29 -8.00 -2.69 -6.99
C ALA A 29 -7.11 -3.66 -6.20
N ASP A 30 -6.66 -4.72 -6.88
CA ASP A 30 -5.76 -5.72 -6.34
C ASP A 30 -4.31 -5.27 -6.54
N LEU A 31 -3.38 -5.94 -5.85
CA LEU A 31 -1.95 -5.63 -5.93
C LEU A 31 -1.42 -5.51 -7.38
N PRO A 32 -1.82 -6.37 -8.35
CA PRO A 32 -1.36 -6.25 -9.74
C PRO A 32 -1.75 -4.93 -10.40
N ASP A 33 -2.96 -4.43 -10.16
CA ASP A 33 -3.44 -3.16 -10.72
C ASP A 33 -2.68 -1.98 -10.11
N ALA A 34 -2.40 -2.04 -8.81
CA ALA A 34 -1.58 -1.03 -8.14
C ALA A 34 -0.16 -0.97 -8.71
N LEU A 35 0.47 -2.13 -8.93
CA LEU A 35 1.80 -2.22 -9.53
C LEU A 35 1.80 -1.72 -10.98
N ALA A 36 0.78 -2.08 -11.77
CA ALA A 36 0.65 -1.61 -13.15
C ALA A 36 0.46 -0.08 -13.22
N ALA A 37 -0.30 0.51 -12.29
CA ALA A 37 -0.49 1.96 -12.22
C ALA A 37 0.80 2.69 -11.80
N ILE A 38 1.56 2.13 -10.86
CA ILE A 38 2.88 2.64 -10.45
C ILE A 38 3.87 2.59 -11.63
N ASP A 39 3.83 1.50 -12.41
CA ASP A 39 4.65 1.35 -13.61
C ASP A 39 4.29 2.33 -14.71
N ALA A 40 3.00 2.46 -15.03
CA ALA A 40 2.51 3.42 -16.01
C ALA A 40 2.84 4.87 -15.62
N ALA A 41 2.94 5.17 -14.32
CA ALA A 41 3.36 6.46 -13.79
C ALA A 41 4.90 6.66 -13.75
N GLY A 42 5.69 5.62 -14.04
CA GLY A 42 7.15 5.65 -13.99
C GLY A 42 7.71 5.77 -12.57
N LEU A 43 6.96 5.30 -11.55
CA LEU A 43 7.29 5.47 -10.13
C LEU A 43 7.86 4.22 -9.47
N ASN A 44 8.12 3.13 -10.20
CA ASN A 44 8.61 1.86 -9.67
C ASN A 44 9.89 1.99 -8.79
N GLY A 45 10.76 2.96 -9.07
CA GLY A 45 11.96 3.23 -8.26
C GLY A 45 11.78 4.22 -7.11
N MET A 46 10.57 4.75 -6.93
CA MET A 46 10.23 5.82 -5.97
C MET A 46 9.23 5.36 -4.91
N VAL A 47 8.90 4.07 -4.88
CA VAL A 47 7.93 3.48 -3.96
C VAL A 47 8.54 2.29 -3.21
N ASP A 48 8.10 2.09 -1.98
CA ASP A 48 8.38 0.90 -1.19
C ASP A 48 7.31 -0.18 -1.49
N LEU A 49 7.71 -1.25 -2.18
CA LEU A 49 6.77 -2.28 -2.65
C LEU A 49 6.13 -3.07 -1.49
N SER A 50 6.84 -3.21 -0.37
CA SER A 50 6.31 -3.86 0.83
C SER A 50 5.17 -3.03 1.42
N HIS A 51 5.39 -1.72 1.55
CA HIS A 51 4.38 -0.79 2.04
C HIS A 51 3.20 -0.65 1.07
N VAL A 52 3.44 -0.61 -0.24
CA VAL A 52 2.38 -0.67 -1.26
C VAL A 52 1.50 -1.91 -1.06
N THR A 53 2.11 -3.06 -0.80
CA THR A 53 1.38 -4.32 -0.56
C THR A 53 0.48 -4.22 0.68
N GLU A 54 0.98 -3.61 1.76
CA GLU A 54 0.19 -3.40 2.98
C GLU A 54 -0.98 -2.43 2.77
N VAL A 55 -0.75 -1.31 2.06
CA VAL A 55 -1.76 -0.29 1.77
C VAL A 55 -2.88 -0.88 0.90
N VAL A 56 -2.53 -1.67 -0.13
CA VAL A 56 -3.50 -2.35 -0.98
C VAL A 56 -4.30 -3.39 -0.19
N ALA A 57 -3.64 -4.20 0.65
CA ALA A 57 -4.32 -5.20 1.47
C ALA A 57 -5.31 -4.59 2.47
N ARG A 58 -5.05 -3.36 2.91
CA ARG A 58 -5.91 -2.61 3.84
C ARG A 58 -7.11 -1.98 3.12
N ALA A 59 -6.93 -1.42 1.92
CA ALA A 59 -7.97 -0.81 1.08
C ALA A 59 -8.86 0.22 1.83
N TRP A 60 -8.25 1.10 2.63
CA TRP A 60 -8.97 1.99 3.55
C TRP A 60 -9.61 3.23 2.92
N GLY A 61 -9.34 3.52 1.64
CA GLY A 61 -9.81 4.73 0.97
C GLY A 61 -9.10 6.01 1.42
N THR A 62 -8.00 5.88 2.15
CA THR A 62 -7.17 6.99 2.64
C THR A 62 -5.82 6.98 1.92
N PRO A 63 -5.27 8.15 1.53
CA PRO A 63 -3.96 8.23 0.89
C PRO A 63 -2.83 7.99 1.90
N GLU A 64 -1.94 7.04 1.61
CA GLU A 64 -0.75 6.70 2.41
C GLU A 64 0.54 7.03 1.65
N ASP A 65 1.58 7.49 2.36
CA ASP A 65 2.91 7.77 1.81
C ASP A 65 3.67 6.46 1.58
N VAL A 66 3.80 6.07 0.31
CA VAL A 66 4.47 4.83 -0.08
C VAL A 66 5.91 5.06 -0.51
N THR A 67 6.51 6.21 -0.20
CA THR A 67 7.94 6.41 -0.51
C THR A 67 8.86 5.52 0.32
N PRO A 68 10.00 5.09 -0.27
CA PRO A 68 11.05 4.41 0.48
C PRO A 68 11.53 5.31 1.60
N ASN A 69 11.30 4.90 2.85
CA ASN A 69 11.88 5.55 3.99
C ASN A 69 13.23 4.90 4.30
N PRO A 70 14.38 5.55 4.04
CA PRO A 70 15.69 4.98 4.33
C PRO A 70 15.96 4.74 5.83
N GLY A 71 15.07 5.21 6.72
CA GLY A 71 15.12 4.97 8.16
C GLY A 71 14.08 3.96 8.70
N ALA A 72 13.17 3.44 7.87
CA ALA A 72 12.27 2.37 8.29
C ALA A 72 13.01 1.03 8.13
N PRO A 73 13.04 0.15 9.16
CA PRO A 73 13.57 -1.19 8.97
C PRO A 73 12.79 -1.84 7.84
N ALA A 74 13.48 -2.26 6.77
CA ALA A 74 12.89 -3.17 5.81
C ALA A 74 12.38 -4.36 6.62
N VAL A 75 11.06 -4.48 6.76
CA VAL A 75 10.42 -5.62 7.38
C VAL A 75 10.71 -6.81 6.48
N SER A 76 11.88 -7.40 6.70
CA SER A 76 12.17 -8.77 6.31
C SER A 76 11.04 -9.62 6.90
N PRO A 77 10.44 -10.57 6.16
CA PRO A 77 9.34 -11.37 6.66
C PRO A 77 9.86 -12.17 7.86
N ALA A 78 9.65 -11.63 9.06
CA ALA A 78 9.98 -12.29 10.30
C ALA A 78 8.99 -13.44 10.45
N LYS A 79 9.46 -14.62 10.07
CA LYS A 79 8.96 -15.91 10.52
C LYS A 79 8.63 -15.83 12.02
N GLY A 80 7.34 -15.88 12.36
CA GLY A 80 6.84 -16.09 13.71
C GLY A 80 6.41 -14.82 14.46
N ALA A 81 5.22 -14.29 14.13
CA ALA A 81 4.43 -13.57 15.12
C ALA A 81 3.56 -14.59 15.85
N GLU A 82 4.12 -15.22 16.86
CA GLU A 82 3.39 -16.02 17.84
C GLU A 82 2.43 -15.09 18.60
N LEU A 83 1.13 -15.29 18.37
CA LEU A 83 0.06 -14.60 19.08
C LEU A 83 0.09 -15.06 20.54
N VAL A 84 0.56 -14.21 21.46
CA VAL A 84 0.37 -14.46 22.89
C VAL A 84 -1.12 -14.26 23.24
N PRO A 85 -1.83 -15.26 23.79
CA PRO A 85 -3.19 -15.05 24.25
C PRO A 85 -3.19 -14.27 25.56
N ALA A 86 -3.98 -13.20 25.62
CA ALA A 86 -4.25 -12.49 26.86
C ALA A 86 -5.07 -13.39 27.80
N THR A 87 -4.53 -13.68 28.98
CA THR A 87 -5.29 -14.19 30.14
C THR A 87 -4.67 -13.58 31.38
N GLY A 88 -5.43 -12.70 32.04
CA GLY A 88 -5.13 -12.19 33.36
C GLY A 88 -5.85 -13.00 34.43
N PRO A 89 -5.34 -13.01 35.67
CA PRO A 89 -6.14 -13.14 36.87
C PRO A 89 -6.53 -11.78 37.47
#